data_AF-A0A1L3ZVH0-F1
#
_entry.id   AF-A0A1L3ZVH0-F1
#
_cell.length_a   1.000
_cell.length_b   1.000
_cell.length_c   1.000
_cell.angle_alpha   90.00
_cell.angle_beta   90.00
_cell.angle_gamma   90.00
#
_symmetry.space_group_name_H-M   'P 1'
#
loop_
_entity.id
_entity.type
_entity.pdbx_description
1 polymer ?
#
loop_
_entity_poly.entity_id
_entity_poly.type
_entity_poly.pdbx_seq_one_letter_code
_entity_poly.pdbx_strand_id
1 'polypeptide(L)'
;MALVDLTKVQPDHNRPCCEPDIYGLCISLNDEQAKALGITSAPEVGTPVGINAAAVVRRVSTEIDHAGAERKEIYLQLQITHMELVAPPKSSDAATALYGE
;
A
#
# COMPACT_ATOMS: atom_id res chain seq x y z
N MET A 1 -2.49 14.88 2.84
CA MET A 1 -3.20 13.63 3.14
C MET A 1 -2.25 12.71 3.90
N ALA A 2 -2.74 11.93 4.86
CA ALA A 2 -1.90 11.00 5.60
C ALA A 2 -1.59 9.75 4.75
N LEU A 3 -0.35 9.27 4.79
CA LEU A 3 0.04 8.02 4.16
C LEU A 3 -0.39 6.85 5.06
N VAL A 4 -1.09 5.87 4.49
CA VAL A 4 -1.53 4.67 5.22
C VAL A 4 -0.51 3.56 4.98
N ASP A 5 0.07 3.05 6.05
CA ASP A 5 0.97 1.90 6.00
C ASP A 5 0.17 0.60 5.96
N LEU A 6 0.09 -0.02 4.79
CA LEU A 6 -0.65 -1.26 4.55
C LEU A 6 0.10 -2.52 5.03
N THR A 7 1.35 -2.38 5.49
CA THR A 7 2.14 -3.51 6.02
C THR A 7 1.86 -3.77 7.50
N LYS A 8 1.27 -2.79 8.20
CA LYS A 8 0.94 -2.87 9.62
C LYS A 8 -0.48 -3.42 9.79
N VAL A 9 -0.57 -4.68 10.20
CA VAL A 9 -1.81 -5.30 10.67
C VAL A 9 -2.22 -4.67 12.02
N GLN A 10 -3.53 -4.42 12.22
CA GLN A 10 -4.06 -4.22 13.58
C GLN A 10 -3.85 -5.53 14.36
N PRO A 11 -3.19 -5.52 15.52
CA PRO A 11 -2.69 -6.74 16.12
C PRO A 11 -3.84 -7.68 16.51
N ASP A 12 -4.02 -8.77 15.75
CA ASP A 12 -4.77 -9.95 16.18
C ASP A 12 -3.78 -10.81 16.98
N HIS A 13 -3.93 -10.82 18.31
CA HIS A 13 -3.04 -11.50 19.25
C HIS A 13 -3.13 -13.04 19.19
N ASN A 14 -3.85 -13.63 18.23
CA ASN A 14 -4.16 -15.06 18.22
C ASN A 14 -3.55 -15.87 17.06
N ARG A 15 -2.61 -15.31 16.29
CA ARG A 15 -1.93 -16.03 15.19
C ARG A 15 -0.53 -16.54 15.60
N PRO A 16 -0.20 -17.83 15.36
CA PRO A 16 1.13 -18.37 15.60
C PRO A 16 2.16 -17.74 14.63
N CYS A 17 3.30 -17.32 15.18
CA CYS A 17 4.31 -16.43 14.60
C CYS A 17 5.16 -16.99 13.43
N CYS A 18 4.70 -18.02 12.71
CA CYS A 18 5.52 -18.76 11.77
C CYS A 18 5.08 -18.58 10.32
N GLU A 19 5.20 -17.35 9.82
CA GLU A 19 5.53 -17.00 8.42
C GLU A 19 5.63 -15.47 8.38
N PRO A 20 6.64 -14.86 7.71
CA PRO A 20 6.57 -13.44 7.40
C PRO A 20 5.47 -13.29 6.36
N ASP A 21 4.23 -13.16 6.83
CA ASP A 21 3.11 -12.77 5.99
C ASP A 21 3.58 -11.53 5.20
N ILE A 22 3.77 -11.70 3.88
CA ILE A 22 4.14 -10.59 3.00
C ILE A 22 2.90 -9.72 2.90
N TYR A 23 2.75 -8.80 3.86
CA TYR A 23 1.61 -7.91 3.95
C TYR A 23 1.74 -6.80 2.91
N GLY A 24 0.68 -6.59 2.14
CA GLY A 24 0.61 -5.52 1.15
C GLY A 24 -0.36 -5.83 0.02
N LEU A 25 -0.77 -4.80 -0.71
CA LEU A 25 -1.52 -4.98 -1.95
C LEU A 25 -0.55 -5.17 -3.10
N CYS A 26 -0.60 -6.34 -3.75
CA CYS A 26 0.20 -6.63 -4.94
C CYS A 26 -0.62 -6.33 -6.20
N ILE A 27 0.02 -5.67 -7.18
CA ILE A 27 -0.53 -5.44 -8.51
C ILE A 27 0.42 -6.11 -9.50
N SER A 28 -0.10 -7.02 -10.32
CA SER A 28 0.67 -7.65 -11.40
C SER A 28 0.37 -6.92 -12.71
N LEU A 29 1.42 -6.51 -13.41
CA LEU A 29 1.33 -5.81 -14.68
C LEU A 29 1.84 -6.72 -15.80
N ASN A 30 1.20 -6.67 -16.95
CA ASN A 30 1.72 -7.31 -18.15
C ASN A 30 2.79 -6.42 -18.83
N ASP A 31 3.44 -6.95 -19.87
CA ASP A 31 4.51 -6.25 -20.59
C ASP A 31 4.06 -4.91 -21.19
N GLU A 32 2.86 -4.86 -21.79
CA GLU A 32 2.33 -3.64 -22.38
C GLU A 32 2.06 -2.55 -21.32
N GLN A 33 1.51 -2.94 -20.16
CA GLN A 33 1.26 -2.03 -19.05
C GLN A 33 2.54 -1.53 -18.41
N ALA A 34 3.54 -2.40 -18.23
CA ALA A 34 4.85 -2.02 -17.72
C ALA A 34 5.54 -1.00 -18.64
N LYS A 35 5.50 -1.23 -19.96
CA LYS A 35 6.00 -0.28 -20.96
C LYS A 35 5.24 1.05 -20.95
N ALA A 36 3.91 1.02 -20.82
CA ALA A 36 3.09 2.22 -20.74
C ALA A 36 3.41 3.08 -19.50
N LEU A 37 3.88 2.46 -18.42
CA LEU A 37 4.36 3.13 -17.22
C LEU A 37 5.83 3.58 -17.31
N GLY A 38 6.47 3.41 -18.48
CA GLY A 38 7.86 3.79 -18.71
C GLY A 38 8.89 2.77 -18.26
N ILE A 39 8.49 1.55 -17.85
CA ILE A 39 9.42 0.46 -17.57
C ILE A 39 9.87 -0.17 -18.90
N THR A 40 10.97 0.33 -19.44
CA THR A 40 11.57 -0.21 -20.68
C THR A 40 12.65 -1.27 -20.42
N SER A 41 13.14 -1.35 -19.18
CA SER A 41 14.09 -2.35 -18.70
C SER A 41 13.62 -2.89 -17.36
N ALA A 42 13.69 -4.21 -17.15
CA ALA A 42 13.27 -4.84 -15.91
C ALA A 42 14.12 -4.32 -14.73
N PRO A 43 13.50 -3.68 -13.72
CA PRO A 43 14.21 -3.29 -12.50
C PRO A 43 14.60 -4.53 -11.70
N GLU A 44 15.62 -4.41 -10.85
CA GLU A 44 15.99 -5.49 -9.93
C GLU A 44 14.84 -5.77 -8.96
N VAL A 45 14.64 -7.04 -8.63
CA VAL A 45 13.63 -7.44 -7.64
C VAL A 45 13.92 -6.76 -6.30
N GLY A 46 12.91 -6.13 -5.72
CA GLY A 46 13.04 -5.37 -4.48
C GLY A 46 13.37 -3.89 -4.67
N THR A 47 13.53 -3.42 -5.91
CA THR A 47 13.66 -1.98 -6.19
C THR A 47 12.43 -1.23 -5.67
N PRO A 48 12.61 -0.24 -4.75
CA PRO A 48 11.49 0.54 -4.26
C PRO A 48 10.97 1.46 -5.38
N VAL A 49 9.65 1.43 -5.58
CA VAL A 49 8.95 2.30 -6.53
C VAL A 49 7.82 3.03 -5.82
N GLY A 50 7.64 4.30 -6.14
CA GLY A 50 6.46 5.05 -5.72
C GLY A 50 5.34 4.84 -6.74
N ILE A 51 4.11 4.74 -6.26
CA ILE A 51 2.91 4.67 -7.11
C ILE A 51 2.03 5.86 -6.79
N ASN A 52 1.61 6.59 -7.82
CA ASN A 52 0.52 7.56 -7.73
C ASN A 52 -0.65 7.05 -8.57
N ALA A 53 -1.85 7.01 -8.00
CA ALA A 53 -3.00 6.37 -8.63
C ALA A 53 -4.30 7.11 -8.35
N ALA A 54 -5.17 7.15 -9.36
CA ALA A 54 -6.55 7.59 -9.25
C ALA A 54 -7.49 6.37 -9.27
N ALA A 55 -8.38 6.29 -8.29
CA ALA A 55 -9.30 5.17 -8.12
C ALA A 55 -10.76 5.62 -8.00
N VAL A 56 -11.67 4.73 -8.36
CA VAL A 56 -13.12 4.89 -8.19
C VAL A 56 -13.61 3.90 -7.14
N VAL A 57 -14.50 4.36 -6.26
CA VAL A 57 -15.14 3.49 -5.26
C VAL A 57 -16.14 2.57 -5.97
N ARG A 58 -15.92 1.26 -5.87
CA ARG A 58 -16.79 0.22 -6.44
C ARG A 58 -17.84 -0.28 -5.46
N ARG A 59 -17.49 -0.37 -4.19
CA ARG A 59 -18.38 -0.86 -3.14
C ARG A 59 -18.06 -0.15 -1.83
N VAL A 60 -19.12 0.15 -1.08
CA VAL A 60 -19.05 0.62 0.30
C VAL A 60 -19.89 -0.32 1.14
N SER A 61 -19.32 -0.85 2.21
CA SER A 61 -20.08 -1.56 3.24
C SER A 61 -19.81 -0.89 4.57
N THR A 62 -20.84 -0.77 5.38
CA THR A 62 -20.71 -0.22 6.73
C THR A 62 -21.33 -1.20 7.71
N GLU A 63 -20.54 -1.64 8.67
CA GLU A 63 -21.01 -2.49 9.75
C GLU A 63 -21.16 -1.65 11.02
N ILE A 64 -22.28 -1.86 11.71
CA ILE A 64 -22.57 -1.21 12.99
C ILE A 64 -22.58 -2.33 14.01
N ASP A 65 -21.60 -2.33 14.89
CA ASP A 65 -21.56 -3.28 15.99
C ASP A 65 -22.69 -2.97 16.98
N HIS A 66 -23.65 -3.88 17.11
CA HIS A 66 -24.82 -3.70 17.99
C HIS A 66 -24.50 -3.89 19.49
N ALA A 67 -23.22 -4.02 19.86
CA ALA A 67 -22.77 -4.25 21.23
C ALA A 67 -22.32 -2.95 21.94
N GLY A 68 -23.08 -1.87 21.80
CA GLY A 68 -22.92 -0.66 22.63
C GLY A 68 -21.70 0.22 22.33
N ALA A 69 -20.95 -0.06 21.27
CA ALA A 69 -19.89 0.82 20.78
C ALA A 69 -20.34 1.45 19.46
N GLU A 70 -20.34 2.78 19.37
CA GLU A 70 -20.57 3.55 18.13
C GLU A 70 -19.43 3.40 17.10
N ARG A 71 -18.82 2.21 17.01
CA ARG A 71 -17.74 1.97 16.07
C ARG A 71 -18.32 1.53 14.75
N LYS A 72 -18.52 2.49 13.86
CA LYS A 72 -18.87 2.23 12.47
C LYS A 72 -17.63 1.77 11.72
N GLU A 73 -17.59 0.50 11.34
CA GLU A 73 -16.54 -0.01 10.46
C GLU A 73 -16.91 0.29 9.01
N ILE A 74 -15.96 0.85 8.25
CA ILE A 74 -16.17 1.20 6.84
C ILE A 74 -15.24 0.35 6.00
N TYR A 75 -15.85 -0.45 5.13
CA TYR A 75 -15.16 -1.27 4.16
C TYR A 75 -15.34 -0.66 2.77
N LEU A 76 -14.23 -0.37 2.10
CA LEU A 76 -14.20 0.21 0.75
C LEU A 76 -13.55 -0.77 -0.22
N GLN A 77 -14.17 -0.94 -1.38
CA GLN A 77 -13.53 -1.55 -2.54
C GLN A 77 -13.19 -0.45 -3.54
N LEU A 78 -11.91 -0.29 -3.84
CA LEU A 78 -11.41 0.70 -4.80
C LEU A 78 -11.00 -0.01 -6.10
N GLN A 79 -11.37 0.56 -7.24
CA GLN A 79 -10.81 0.18 -8.53
C GLN A 79 -9.87 1.29 -9.01
N ILE A 80 -8.59 0.96 -9.17
CA ILE A 80 -7.62 1.85 -9.81
C ILE A 80 -8.00 2.02 -11.28
N THR A 81 -8.06 3.27 -11.74
CA THR A 81 -8.42 3.62 -13.13
C THR A 81 -7.25 4.23 -13.90
N HIS A 82 -6.40 4.99 -13.20
CA HIS A 82 -5.20 5.60 -13.76
C HIS A 82 -4.07 5.47 -12.74
N MET A 83 -2.86 5.24 -13.20
CA MET A 83 -1.69 5.05 -12.36
C MET A 83 -0.44 5.54 -13.08
N GLU A 84 0.51 6.06 -12.33
CA GLU A 84 1.86 6.38 -12.76
C GLU A 84 2.88 5.86 -11.74
N LEU A 85 4.09 5.60 -12.21
CA LEU A 85 5.23 5.31 -11.33
C LEU A 85 5.98 6.61 -11.07
N VAL A 86 6.24 6.88 -9.80
CA VAL A 86 7.04 8.02 -9.36
C VAL A 86 8.31 7.50 -8.71
N ALA A 87 9.38 8.31 -8.78
CA ALA A 87 10.58 8.01 -8.02
C ALA A 87 10.18 7.78 -6.55
N PRO A 88 10.71 6.74 -5.90
CA PRO A 88 10.40 6.49 -4.50
C PRO A 88 10.72 7.76 -3.70
N PRO A 89 9.88 8.14 -2.72
CA PRO A 89 10.20 9.26 -1.87
C PRO A 89 11.59 9.02 -1.30
N LYS A 90 12.51 9.97 -1.48
CA LYS A 90 13.84 9.90 -0.86
C LYS A 90 13.60 9.74 0.64
N SER A 91 13.82 8.55 1.18
CA SER A 91 13.97 8.43 2.62
C SER A 91 15.21 9.27 2.92
N SER A 92 15.03 10.45 3.50
CA SER A 92 16.15 11.13 4.15
C SER A 92 16.72 10.10 5.11
N ASP A 93 17.96 9.69 4.87
CA ASP A 93 18.65 8.71 5.70
C ASP A 93 18.48 9.15 7.15
N ALA A 94 17.70 8.37 7.90
CA ALA A 94 17.30 8.73 9.26
C ALA A 94 18.54 8.89 10.13
N ALA A 95 19.64 8.20 9.79
CA ALA A 95 20.93 8.36 10.42
C ALA A 95 21.54 9.74 10.16
N THR A 96 21.55 10.25 8.91
CA THR A 96 22.06 11.59 8.59
C THR A 96 21.20 12.71 9.20
N ALA A 97 19.88 12.49 9.35
CA ALA A 97 18.99 13.45 9.99
C ALA A 97 19.16 13.52 11.51
N LEU A 98 19.54 12.40 12.15
CA LEU A 98 19.71 12.31 13.61
C LEU A 98 21.15 12.51 14.08
N TYR A 99 22.12 12.17 13.24
CA TYR A 99 23.54 12.11 13.56
C TYR A 99 24.41 12.79 12.51
N GLY A 100 23.88 13.82 11.82
CA GLY A 100 24.57 14.54 10.75
C GLY A 100 26.07 14.66 10.99
N GLU A 101 26.87 14.34 9.97
CA GLU A 101 28.34 14.30 10.06
C GLU A 101 28.94 15.56 10.70
#